data_AF-A0A914KZ08-F1
#
_entry.id   AF-A0A914KZ08-F1
#
_cell.length_a   1.000
_cell.length_b   1.000
_cell.length_c   1.000
_cell.angle_alpha   90.00
_cell.angle_beta   90.00
_cell.angle_gamma   90.00
#
_symmetry.space_group_name_H-M   'P 1'
#
loop_
_entity.id
_entity.type
_entity.pdbx_description
1 polymer ?
#
loop_
_entity_poly.entity_id
_entity_poly.type
_entity_poly.pdbx_seq_one_letter_code
_entity_poly.pdbx_strand_id
1 'polypeptide(L)'
;MIYDNLTFILLHLQLLITISAESSDSNNDCSCPKEEIFDSNVKEGVFKSPGFPLKYCGSLDCKWNIQSAENTFIYAKLKSFEFTSPMQADELAKVQTNWPKQDFMK
;
A
#
# COMPACT_ATOMS: atom_id res chain seq x y z
N MET A 1 -45.37 -2.21 -23.19
CA MET A 1 -44.43 -1.50 -22.30
C MET A 1 -43.05 -1.68 -22.91
N ILE A 2 -42.62 -0.73 -23.72
CA ILE A 2 -41.44 -0.82 -24.59
C ILE A 2 -40.33 -0.04 -23.88
N TYR A 3 -39.36 -0.73 -23.29
CA TYR A 3 -38.16 -0.07 -22.77
C TYR A 3 -37.34 0.40 -23.98
N ASP A 4 -37.04 1.70 -24.05
CA ASP A 4 -36.34 2.32 -25.17
C ASP A 4 -34.88 1.81 -25.24
N ASN A 5 -34.34 1.62 -26.44
CA ASN A 5 -32.93 1.29 -26.64
C ASN A 5 -31.99 2.30 -25.96
N LEU A 6 -32.38 3.58 -25.86
CA LEU A 6 -31.66 4.57 -25.05
C LEU A 6 -31.65 4.22 -23.57
N THR A 7 -32.74 3.70 -23.01
CA THR A 7 -32.78 3.28 -21.60
C THR A 7 -31.88 2.07 -21.34
N PHE A 8 -31.77 1.14 -22.30
CA PHE A 8 -30.83 0.02 -22.20
C PHE A 8 -29.37 0.47 -22.31
N ILE A 9 -29.06 1.37 -23.23
CA ILE A 9 -27.70 1.92 -23.42
C ILE A 9 -27.28 2.73 -22.20
N LEU A 10 -28.19 3.55 -21.64
CA LEU A 10 -27.91 4.32 -20.41
C LEU A 10 -27.70 3.41 -19.20
N LEU A 11 -28.48 2.34 -19.06
CA LEU A 11 -28.30 1.36 -17.97
C LEU A 11 -26.95 0.61 -18.11
N HIS A 12 -26.56 0.24 -19.33
CA HIS A 12 -25.26 -0.39 -19.60
C HIS A 12 -24.10 0.57 -19.37
N LEU A 13 -24.23 1.85 -19.75
CA LEU A 13 -23.19 2.86 -19.56
C LEU A 13 -23.02 3.19 -18.07
N GLN A 14 -24.11 3.24 -17.30
CA GLN A 14 -24.05 3.37 -15.84
C GLN A 14 -23.35 2.17 -15.18
N LEU A 15 -23.59 0.94 -15.67
CA LEU A 15 -22.94 -0.28 -15.16
C LEU A 15 -21.43 -0.31 -15.44
N LEU A 16 -20.99 0.21 -16.60
CA LEU A 16 -19.57 0.29 -16.97
C LEU A 16 -18.81 1.35 -16.17
N ILE A 17 -19.45 2.49 -15.87
CA ILE A 17 -18.83 3.58 -15.08
C ILE A 17 -18.70 3.19 -13.59
N THR A 18 -19.49 2.25 -13.10
CA THR A 18 -19.38 1.75 -11.71
C THR A 18 -18.28 0.71 -11.49
N ILE A 19 -17.54 0.25 -12.51
CA ILE A 19 -16.40 -0.66 -12.33
C ILE A 19 -15.12 0.15 -12.04
N SER A 20 -15.17 1.01 -11.04
CA SER A 20 -14.01 1.48 -10.27
C SER A 20 -14.49 2.37 -9.12
N ALA A 21 -14.76 1.75 -7.97
CA ALA A 21 -14.52 2.26 -6.61
C ALA A 21 -15.46 1.54 -5.65
N GLU A 22 -15.10 0.31 -5.27
CA GLU A 22 -15.64 -0.28 -4.05
C GLU A 22 -14.75 0.21 -2.91
N SER A 23 -15.12 1.32 -2.29
CA SER A 23 -14.73 1.64 -0.92
C SER A 23 -15.79 1.06 0.01
N SER A 24 -15.75 -0.26 0.17
CA SER A 24 -16.41 -0.93 1.28
C SER A 24 -15.66 -0.57 2.55
N ASP A 25 -16.09 0.54 3.15
CA ASP A 25 -15.68 0.96 4.47
C ASP A 25 -16.36 0.04 5.48
N SER A 26 -15.70 -1.08 5.76
CA SER A 26 -16.00 -1.94 6.90
C SER A 26 -14.66 -2.45 7.41
N ASN A 27 -14.17 -1.86 8.51
CA ASN A 27 -13.00 -2.24 9.31
C ASN A 27 -12.48 -3.66 9.04
N ASN A 28 -11.65 -3.80 8.02
CA ASN A 28 -10.88 -5.00 7.76
C ASN A 28 -9.42 -4.56 7.68
N ASP A 29 -8.75 -4.67 8.82
CA ASP A 29 -7.36 -4.31 9.10
C ASP A 29 -6.33 -4.93 8.11
N CYS A 30 -6.78 -5.88 7.27
CA CYS A 30 -5.99 -6.61 6.29
C CYS A 30 -6.16 -6.11 4.85
N SER A 31 -5.95 -4.83 4.59
CA SER A 31 -5.90 -4.28 3.23
C SER A 31 -4.80 -3.25 3.12
N CYS A 32 -4.13 -3.17 1.96
CA CYS A 32 -3.15 -2.12 1.73
C CYS A 32 -3.85 -0.75 1.75
N PRO A 33 -3.19 0.29 2.28
CA PRO A 33 -3.70 1.64 2.18
C PRO A 33 -3.88 1.97 0.70
N LYS A 34 -5.08 2.38 0.31
CA LYS A 34 -5.37 2.63 -1.11
C LYS A 34 -4.54 3.79 -1.66
N GLU A 35 -4.17 4.78 -0.82
CA GLU A 35 -3.51 6.02 -1.27
C GLU A 35 -2.68 6.72 -0.16
N GLU A 36 -1.91 6.00 0.66
CA GLU A 36 -0.97 6.67 1.58
C GLU A 36 0.22 7.26 0.81
N ILE A 37 0.05 8.49 0.33
CA ILE A 37 1.08 9.32 -0.30
C ILE A 37 1.60 10.28 0.76
N PHE A 38 2.88 10.15 1.10
CA PHE A 38 3.59 11.15 1.88
C PHE A 38 4.16 12.16 0.89
N ASP A 39 3.40 13.24 0.65
CA ASP A 39 3.81 14.30 -0.27
C ASP A 39 4.97 15.13 0.30
N SER A 40 5.52 16.03 -0.54
CA SER A 40 6.65 16.89 -0.15
C SER A 40 6.33 17.88 0.97
N ASN A 41 5.06 18.07 1.33
CA ASN A 41 4.66 18.94 2.44
C ASN A 41 4.72 18.21 3.78
N VAL A 42 4.75 16.87 3.78
CA VAL A 42 4.87 16.05 4.98
C VAL A 42 6.34 15.99 5.43
N LYS A 43 6.63 16.63 6.57
CA LYS A 43 8.00 16.66 7.13
C LYS A 43 8.37 15.41 7.92
N GLU A 44 7.38 14.75 8.51
CA GLU A 44 7.54 13.51 9.27
C GLU A 44 6.23 12.71 9.24
N GLY A 45 6.34 11.40 9.39
CA GLY A 45 5.20 10.50 9.37
C GLY A 45 5.56 9.11 9.89
N VAL A 46 4.53 8.30 10.12
CA VAL A 46 4.67 6.89 10.48
C VAL A 46 3.74 6.10 9.58
N PHE A 47 4.29 5.23 8.75
CA PHE A 47 3.54 4.20 8.05
C PHE A 47 3.61 2.89 8.84
N LYS A 48 2.56 2.09 8.73
CA LYS A 48 2.43 0.79 9.40
C LYS A 48 2.01 -0.25 8.38
N SER A 49 2.40 -1.49 8.62
CA SER A 49 1.88 -2.60 7.84
C SER A 49 0.37 -2.78 8.12
N PRO A 50 -0.45 -3.15 7.12
CA PRO A 50 -1.81 -3.63 7.36
C PRO A 50 -1.82 -4.69 8.46
N GLY A 51 -2.77 -4.59 9.38
CA GLY A 51 -2.88 -5.48 10.52
C GLY A 51 -2.18 -4.98 11.78
N PHE A 52 -1.29 -3.97 11.72
CA PHE A 52 -0.52 -3.55 12.89
C PHE A 52 -1.43 -2.92 13.98
N PRO A 53 -1.32 -3.32 15.27
CA PRO A 53 -0.22 -4.04 15.90
C PRO A 53 -0.34 -5.57 15.92
N LEU A 54 -1.37 -6.12 15.30
CA LEU A 54 -1.52 -7.56 15.09
C LEU A 54 -0.58 -8.01 13.96
N LYS A 55 -0.64 -9.31 13.66
CA LYS A 55 0.23 -9.93 12.67
C LYS A 55 -0.09 -9.43 11.26
N TYR A 56 0.97 -9.26 10.46
CA TYR A 56 0.83 -8.95 9.05
C TYR A 56 -0.03 -9.98 8.34
N CYS A 57 -1.01 -9.50 7.59
CA CYS A 57 -1.87 -10.35 6.80
C CYS A 57 -1.05 -10.92 5.63
N GLY A 58 -0.96 -12.24 5.55
CA GLY A 58 -0.16 -12.90 4.52
C GLY A 58 -0.59 -12.53 3.10
N SER A 59 0.34 -12.59 2.15
CA SER A 59 0.08 -12.43 0.71
C SER A 59 -0.40 -11.03 0.27
N LEU A 60 0.13 -9.97 0.89
CA LEU A 60 -0.06 -8.58 0.47
C LEU A 60 1.25 -7.98 -0.09
N ASP A 61 1.15 -7.23 -1.20
CA ASP A 61 2.22 -6.41 -1.79
C ASP A 61 1.83 -4.93 -1.68
N CYS A 62 2.10 -4.31 -0.54
CA CYS A 62 1.76 -2.92 -0.28
C CYS A 62 2.92 -1.97 -0.64
N LYS A 63 2.58 -0.83 -1.23
CA LYS A 63 3.55 0.20 -1.64
C LYS A 63 3.18 1.54 -1.01
N TRP A 64 4.16 2.18 -0.40
CA TRP A 64 4.06 3.55 0.10
C TRP A 64 4.91 4.45 -0.78
N ASN A 65 4.31 5.54 -1.29
CA ASN A 65 5.04 6.54 -2.06
C ASN A 65 5.41 7.71 -1.14
N ILE A 66 6.72 7.94 -0.97
CA ILE A 66 7.24 8.99 -0.10
C ILE A 66 8.05 9.96 -0.95
N GLN A 67 7.59 11.20 -1.00
CA GLN A 67 8.22 12.27 -1.75
C GLN A 67 8.82 13.30 -0.79
N SER A 68 10.11 13.61 -0.95
CA SER A 68 10.74 14.72 -0.23
C SER A 68 10.64 16.02 -1.01
N ALA A 69 10.74 17.15 -0.31
CA ALA A 69 10.94 18.45 -0.94
C ALA A 69 12.29 18.49 -1.69
N GLU A 70 12.42 19.45 -2.61
CA GLU A 70 13.67 19.68 -3.35
C GLU A 70 14.86 19.91 -2.41
N ASN A 71 16.02 19.37 -2.76
CA ASN A 71 17.27 19.49 -2.00
C ASN A 71 17.19 18.95 -0.54
N THR A 72 16.28 18.01 -0.28
CA THR A 72 16.18 17.31 1.02
C THR A 72 16.32 15.80 0.85
N PHE A 73 16.48 15.08 1.97
CA PHE A 73 16.62 13.62 2.00
C PHE A 73 15.57 13.00 2.92
N ILE A 74 15.11 11.80 2.58
CA ILE A 74 14.22 11.01 3.42
C ILE A 74 15.06 10.19 4.40
N TYR A 75 14.80 10.36 5.70
CA TYR A 75 15.36 9.51 6.76
C TYR A 75 14.25 8.65 7.36
N ALA A 76 14.41 7.33 7.31
CA ALA A 76 13.46 6.37 7.86
C ALA A 76 14.11 5.50 8.94
N LYS A 77 13.36 5.22 10.01
CA LYS A 77 13.77 4.33 11.10
C LYS A 77 12.68 3.31 11.38
N LEU A 78 13.04 2.03 11.33
CA LEU A 78 12.16 0.94 11.71
C LEU A 78 11.99 0.91 13.24
N LYS A 79 10.74 1.01 13.72
CA LYS A 79 10.43 0.99 15.15
C LYS A 79 10.10 -0.40 15.68
N SER A 80 9.42 -1.22 14.88
CA SER A 80 9.06 -2.60 15.21
C SER A 80 9.04 -3.44 13.94
N PHE A 81 9.38 -4.73 14.07
CA PHE A 81 9.52 -5.65 12.96
C PHE A 81 9.40 -7.10 13.44
N GLU A 82 8.39 -7.82 12.93
CA GLU A 82 8.08 -9.19 13.33
C GLU A 82 7.61 -10.02 12.11
N PHE A 83 7.94 -11.32 12.07
CA PHE A 83 7.50 -12.27 11.05
C PHE A 83 6.78 -13.46 11.64
N THR A 84 5.77 -13.98 10.94
CA THR A 84 4.99 -15.14 11.40
C THR A 84 5.09 -16.38 10.48
N SER A 85 5.82 -16.37 9.37
CA SER A 85 6.01 -17.62 8.61
C SER A 85 7.43 -17.80 8.06
N PRO A 86 7.98 -19.03 8.14
CA PRO A 86 9.32 -19.34 7.61
C PRO A 86 9.41 -19.20 6.09
N MET A 87 8.29 -19.23 5.35
CA MET A 87 8.28 -19.00 3.90
C MET A 87 8.56 -17.54 3.49
N GLN A 88 8.35 -16.57 4.38
CA GLN A 88 8.64 -15.14 4.12
C GLN A 88 10.07 -14.74 4.50
N ALA A 89 10.75 -15.56 5.32
CA ALA A 89 12.16 -15.37 5.63
C ALA A 89 13.05 -15.56 4.39
N ASP A 90 12.66 -16.44 3.46
CA ASP A 90 13.45 -16.79 2.27
C ASP A 90 13.50 -15.69 1.20
N GLU A 91 12.50 -14.82 1.13
CA GLU A 91 12.50 -13.67 0.19
C GLU A 91 13.28 -12.47 0.75
N LEU A 92 13.18 -12.20 2.05
CA LEU A 92 13.90 -11.09 2.68
C LEU A 92 15.37 -11.40 2.94
N ALA A 93 15.72 -12.67 3.16
CA ALA A 93 17.11 -13.11 3.18
C ALA A 93 17.82 -12.74 1.87
N LYS A 94 17.11 -12.76 0.72
CA LYS A 94 17.68 -12.38 -0.58
C LYS A 94 17.87 -10.87 -0.73
N VAL A 95 16.97 -10.06 -0.17
CA VAL A 95 17.11 -8.58 -0.13
C VAL A 95 18.29 -8.18 0.75
N GLN A 96 18.48 -8.88 1.88
CA GLN A 96 19.57 -8.62 2.82
C GLN A 96 20.95 -9.08 2.30
N THR A 97 21.01 -10.05 1.38
CA THR A 97 22.26 -10.47 0.73
C THR A 97 22.69 -9.61 -0.45
N ASN A 98 21.78 -8.85 -1.08
CA ASN A 98 22.06 -8.02 -2.25
C ASN A 98 22.09 -6.51 -1.96
N TRP A 99 21.91 -6.09 -0.71
CA TRP A 99 22.21 -4.71 -0.33
C TRP A 99 23.73 -4.51 -0.44
N PRO A 100 24.24 -3.55 -1.25
CA PRO A 100 25.65 -3.19 -1.15
C PRO A 100 25.87 -2.81 0.30
N LYS A 101 26.77 -3.52 1.00
CA LYS A 101 27.14 -3.17 2.37
C LYS A 101 27.51 -1.68 2.34
N GLN A 102 26.59 -0.86 2.82
CA GLN A 102 26.81 0.55 2.94
C GLN A 102 27.79 0.67 4.09
N ASP A 103 29.06 0.90 3.76
CA ASP A 103 30.12 1.37 4.65
C ASP A 103 29.78 2.79 5.17
N PHE A 104 28.59 2.94 5.71
CA PHE A 104 28.16 4.12 6.44
C PHE A 104 27.95 3.69 7.89
N MET A 105 29.06 3.47 8.57
CA MET A 105 29.45 4.22 9.78
C MET A 105 30.77 3.65 10.32
N LYS A 106 31.87 4.35 9.95
CA LYS A 106 33.29 4.20 10.31
C LYS A 106 34.12 3.20 9.49
#